data_AF-A0A2V5P043-F1
#
_entry.id   AF-A0A2V5P043-F1
#
_cell.length_a   1.000
_cell.length_b   1.000
_cell.length_c   1.000
_cell.angle_alpha   90.00
_cell.angle_beta   90.00
_cell.angle_gamma   90.00
#
_symmetry.space_group_name_H-M   'P 1'
#
loop_
_entity.id
_entity.type
_entity.pdbx_description
1 polymer ?
#
loop_
_entity_poly.entity_id
_entity_poly.type
_entity_poly.pdbx_seq_one_letter_code
_entity_poly.pdbx_strand_id
1 'polypeptide(L)' 'VGIGINVNQAREDFPVKLQDEAISMAMAVGRQVDRQNFAVALLRNLDLTYREKFACSRGR' A
#
# COMPACT_ATOMS: atom_id res chain seq x y z
N VAL A 1 -4.74 11.93 -7.01
CA VAL A 1 -4.76 11.29 -5.67
C VAL A 1 -3.33 10.96 -5.30
N GLY A 2 -2.87 11.30 -4.09
CA GLY A 2 -1.59 10.86 -3.55
C GLY A 2 -1.81 9.77 -2.49
N ILE A 3 -1.00 8.71 -2.50
CA ILE A 3 -1.09 7.59 -1.55
C ILE A 3 0.28 7.40 -0.89
N GLY A 4 0.35 7.56 0.43
CA GLY A 4 1.53 7.22 1.23
C GLY A 4 1.36 5.86 1.89
N ILE A 5 2.37 4.99 1.79
CA ILE A 5 2.36 3.65 2.40
C ILE A 5 3.65 3.46 3.18
N ASN A 6 3.53 3.04 4.44
CA ASN A 6 4.67 2.59 5.24
C ASN A 6 5.07 1.20 4.75
N VAL A 7 6.24 1.08 4.13
CA VAL A 7 6.69 -0.19 3.53
C VAL A 7 7.62 -0.92 4.47
N ASN A 8 8.74 -0.31 4.84
CA ASN A 8 9.85 -0.99 5.51
C ASN A 8 10.25 -0.38 6.87
N GLN A 9 9.50 0.63 7.34
CA GLN A 9 9.70 1.24 8.65
C GLN A 9 9.58 0.19 9.75
N ALA A 10 10.54 0.18 10.67
CA ALA A 10 10.47 -0.53 11.93
C ALA A 10 9.62 0.25 12.95
N ARG A 11 9.28 -0.36 14.08
CA ARG A 11 8.43 0.27 15.10
C ARG A 11 9.07 1.56 15.62
N GLU A 12 10.36 1.50 15.86
CA GLU A 12 11.21 2.59 16.34
C GLU A 12 11.35 3.77 15.36
N ASP A 13 11.08 3.56 14.07
CA ASP A 13 11.06 4.64 13.06
C ASP A 13 9.79 5.51 13.18
N PHE A 14 8.76 5.02 13.86
CA PHE A 14 7.55 5.80 14.13
C PHE A 14 7.75 6.67 15.38
N PRO A 15 7.25 7.93 15.36
CA PRO A 15 7.16 8.74 16.58
C PRO A 15 6.46 7.97 17.69
N VAL A 16 6.90 8.11 18.95
CA VAL A 16 6.41 7.34 20.11
C VAL A 16 4.88 7.26 20.14
N LYS A 17 4.20 8.39 19.94
CA LYS A 17 2.73 8.48 19.95
C LYS A 17 2.02 7.66 18.86
N LEU A 18 2.72 7.22 17.82
CA LEU A 18 2.19 6.45 16.70
C LEU A 18 2.62 4.98 16.74
N GLN A 19 3.52 4.57 17.63
CA GLN A 19 4.08 3.21 17.59
C GLN A 19 3.04 2.11 17.82
N ASP A 20 1.94 2.41 18.53
CA ASP A 20 0.83 1.50 18.79
C ASP A 20 -0.31 1.63 17.76
N GLU A 21 -0.30 2.68 16.93
CA GLU A 21 -1.37 2.97 15.97
C GLU A 21 -0.92 2.80 14.50
N ALA A 22 0.38 2.83 14.24
CA ALA A 22 0.97 2.71 12.92
C ALA A 22 1.65 1.36 12.71
N ILE A 23 1.55 0.86 11.48
CA ILE A 23 2.23 -0.36 11.03
C ILE A 23 2.85 -0.12 9.65
N SER A 24 3.83 -0.96 9.28
CA SER A 24 4.37 -1.06 7.93
C SER A 24 4.11 -2.42 7.30
N MET A 25 4.23 -2.50 5.98
CA MET A 25 4.12 -3.78 5.26
C MET A 25 5.11 -4.81 5.81
N ALA A 26 6.36 -4.41 6.07
CA ALA A 26 7.39 -5.30 6.58
C ALA A 26 7.07 -5.87 7.96
N MET A 27 6.46 -5.07 8.83
CA MET A 27 5.97 -5.54 10.14
C MET A 27 4.83 -6.55 9.97
N ALA A 28 3.86 -6.24 9.10
CA ALA A 28 2.70 -7.11 8.87
C ALA A 28 3.09 -8.47 8.25
N VAL A 29 4.08 -8.49 7.34
CA VAL A 29 4.53 -9.72 6.67
C VAL A 29 5.73 -10.39 7.34
N GLY A 30 6.31 -9.78 8.37
CA GLY A 30 7.48 -10.29 9.10
C GLY A 30 8.81 -10.27 8.32
N ARG A 31 8.90 -9.53 7.20
CA ARG A 31 10.11 -9.42 6.37
C ARG A 31 10.14 -8.14 5.56
N GLN A 32 11.34 -7.70 5.17
CA GLN A 32 11.51 -6.55 4.28
C GLN A 32 10.81 -6.77 2.93
N VAL A 33 10.21 -5.71 2.40
CA VAL A 33 9.49 -5.73 1.13
C VAL A 33 10.29 -4.96 0.08
N ASP A 34 10.40 -5.54 -1.11
CA ASP A 34 10.97 -4.83 -2.26
C ASP A 34 10.03 -3.68 -2.68
N ARG A 35 10.50 -2.45 -2.47
CA ARG A 35 9.68 -1.26 -2.69
C ARG A 35 9.31 -1.05 -4.16
N GLN A 36 10.17 -1.41 -5.10
CA GLN A 36 9.92 -1.20 -6.53
C GLN A 36 8.87 -2.19 -7.03
N ASN A 37 9.07 -3.47 -6.72
CA ASN A 37 8.11 -4.52 -7.07
C ASN A 37 6.75 -4.27 -6.40
N PHE A 38 6.74 -3.83 -5.15
CA PHE A 38 5.51 -3.45 -4.45
C PHE A 38 4.80 -2.27 -5.13
N ALA A 39 5.51 -1.21 -5.48
CA ALA A 39 4.91 -0.05 -6.15
C ALA A 39 4.31 -0.41 -7.51
N VAL A 40 5.01 -1.22 -8.31
CA VAL A 40 4.50 -1.72 -9.59
C VAL A 40 3.24 -2.57 -9.38
N ALA A 41 3.25 -3.49 -8.42
CA ALA A 41 2.10 -4.32 -8.11
C ALA A 41 0.90 -3.49 -7.63
N LEU A 42 1.12 -2.50 -6.76
CA LEU A 42 0.08 -1.59 -6.28
C LEU A 42 -0.60 -0.84 -7.43
N LEU A 43 0.19 -0.20 -8.30
CA LEU A 43 -0.35 0.59 -9.42
C LEU A 43 -1.15 -0.28 -10.39
N ARG A 44 -0.66 -1.50 -10.70
CA ARG A 44 -1.40 -2.45 -11.54
C ARG A 44 -2.73 -2.85 -10.91
N ASN A 45 -2.75 -3.18 -9.62
CA ASN A 45 -3.98 -3.56 -8.94
C ASN A 45 -4.96 -2.39 -8.81
N LEU A 46 -4.48 -1.17 -8.58
CA LEU A 46 -5.32 0.02 -8.59
C LEU A 46 -5.98 0.24 -9.95
N ASP A 47 -5.24 0.12 -11.06
CA ASP A 47 -5.79 0.22 -12.42
C ASP A 47 -6.83 -0.88 -12.69
N LEU A 48 -6.53 -2.14 -12.35
CA LEU A 48 -7.46 -3.26 -12.51
C LEU A 48 -8.75 -3.04 -11.70
N THR A 49 -8.64 -2.76 -10.40
CA THR A 49 -9.81 -2.53 -9.53
C THR A 49 -10.62 -1.32 -10.00
N TYR A 50 -9.97 -0.26 -10.49
CA TYR A 50 -10.68 0.89 -11.03
C TYR A 50 -11.48 0.51 -12.29
N ARG A 51 -10.88 -0.25 -13.21
CA ARG A 51 -11.58 -0.74 -14.41
C ARG A 51 -12.75 -1.64 -14.06
N GLU A 52 -12.55 -2.59 -13.15
CA GLU A 52 -13.60 -3.51 -12.71
C GLU A 52 -14.81 -2.76 -12.12
N LYS A 53 -14.55 -1.74 -11.29
CA LYS A 53 -15.62 -1.01 -10.60
C LYS A 53 -16.27 0.08 -11.44
N PHE A 54 -15.54 0.71 -12.36
CA PHE A 54 -15.98 1.94 -13.03
C PHE A 54 -15.91 1.90 -14.55
N ALA A 55 -15.18 0.99 -15.18
CA ALA A 55 -15.12 0.92 -16.65
C ALA A 55 -16.23 0.07 -17.28
N CYS A 56 -16.93 -0.78 -16.51
CA CYS A 56 -18.07 -1.57 -16.99
C CYS A 56 -19.39 -0.76 -17.11
N SER A 57 -19.43 0.50 -16.67
CA SER A 57 -20.65 1.33 -16.68
C SER A 57 -20.89 2.11 -17.98
N ARG A 58 -20.05 1.97 -19.01
CA ARG A 58 -20.28 2.56 -20.34
C ARG A 58 -20.77 1.51 -21.33
N GLY A 59 -22.05 1.14 -21.22
CA GLY A 59 -22.66 0.22 -22.17
C GLY A 59 -24.02 -0.33 -21.74
N ARG A 60 -24.98 0.55 -21.43
CA ARG A 60 -26.42 0.31 -21.63
C ARG A 60 -27.09 1.64 -21.93
#